data_AF-A0A2C1ZFE8-F1
#
_entry.id   AF-A0A2C1ZFE8-F1
#
_cell.length_a   1.000
_cell.length_b   1.000
_cell.length_c   1.000
_cell.angle_alpha   90.00
_cell.angle_beta   90.00
_cell.angle_gamma   90.00
#
_symmetry.space_group_name_H-M   'P 1'
#
loop_
_entity.id
_entity.type
_entity.pdbx_description
1 polymer ?
#
loop_
_entity_poly.entity_id
_entity_poly.type
_entity_poly.pdbx_seq_one_letter_code
_entity_poly.pdbx_strand_id
1 'polypeptide(L)'
;MQKYPYNKDKQQAFQAAQQGYENAQGLYETIVSDSASYGHQLKHLKDEVNEAYQQIENALEVASEHQKAQLQRFQQDLQTMVSEVNQED
;
A
#
# COMPACT_ATOMS: atom_id res chain seq x y z
N MET A 1 -26.54 13.57 22.17
CA MET A 1 -26.03 12.28 21.64
C MET A 1 -24.98 12.59 20.59
N GLN A 2 -23.69 12.48 20.93
CA GLN A 2 -22.61 12.48 19.94
C GLN A 2 -21.51 11.59 20.49
N LYS A 3 -21.61 10.31 20.15
CA LYS A 3 -20.66 9.27 20.54
C LYS A 3 -20.34 8.57 19.22
N TYR A 4 -19.06 8.51 18.85
CA TYR A 4 -18.48 7.67 17.79
C TYR A 4 -18.25 8.18 16.33
N PRO A 5 -17.83 9.43 16.03
CA PRO A 5 -17.15 9.68 14.75
C PRO A 5 -15.71 9.13 14.77
N TYR A 6 -15.00 9.31 15.89
CA TYR A 6 -13.55 9.07 15.99
C TYR A 6 -13.09 7.62 15.78
N ASN A 7 -13.95 6.62 16.01
CA ASN A 7 -13.61 5.21 15.77
C ASN A 7 -13.89 4.77 14.32
N LYS A 8 -14.80 5.46 13.64
CA LYS A 8 -15.17 5.15 12.25
C LYS A 8 -14.01 5.53 11.31
N ASP A 9 -13.38 6.66 11.59
CA ASP A 9 -12.21 7.16 10.85
C ASP A 9 -11.00 6.20 10.98
N LYS A 10 -10.81 5.55 12.15
CA LYS A 10 -9.68 4.61 12.36
C LYS A 10 -9.83 3.32 11.57
N GLN A 11 -11.02 2.72 11.63
CA GLN A 11 -11.27 1.47 10.91
C GLN A 11 -11.23 1.71 9.41
N GLN A 12 -11.74 2.85 8.95
CA GLN A 12 -11.67 3.24 7.54
C GLN A 12 -10.24 3.47 7.07
N ALA A 13 -9.39 4.14 7.86
CA ALA A 13 -8.00 4.38 7.49
C ALA A 13 -7.21 3.07 7.36
N PHE A 14 -7.36 2.15 8.33
CA PHE A 14 -6.69 0.84 8.25
C PHE A 14 -7.20 0.00 7.07
N GLN A 15 -8.51 0.00 6.81
CA GLN A 15 -9.08 -0.72 5.66
C GLN A 15 -8.60 -0.14 4.32
N ALA A 16 -8.52 1.18 4.20
CA ALA A 16 -7.98 1.84 3.02
C ALA A 16 -6.52 1.41 2.78
N ALA A 17 -5.67 1.53 3.81
CA ALA A 17 -4.27 1.11 3.74
C ALA A 17 -4.09 -0.37 3.33
N GLN A 18 -4.93 -1.26 3.88
CA GLN A 18 -4.91 -2.67 3.49
C GLN A 18 -5.33 -2.87 2.02
N GLN A 19 -6.36 -2.16 1.55
CA GLN A 19 -6.80 -2.24 0.16
C GLN A 19 -5.73 -1.70 -0.80
N GLY A 20 -5.09 -0.58 -0.49
CA GLY A 20 -3.99 -0.04 -1.29
C GLY A 20 -2.82 -1.03 -1.37
N TYR A 21 -2.47 -1.67 -0.26
CA TYR A 21 -1.47 -2.73 -0.23
C TYR A 21 -1.84 -3.92 -1.13
N GLU A 22 -3.08 -4.43 -1.02
CA GLU A 22 -3.54 -5.57 -1.84
C GLU A 22 -3.56 -5.25 -3.33
N ASN A 23 -3.95 -4.02 -3.71
CA ASN A 23 -3.91 -3.56 -5.10
C ASN A 23 -2.48 -3.55 -5.65
N ALA A 24 -1.55 -2.95 -4.90
CA ALA A 24 -0.14 -2.89 -5.28
C ALA A 24 0.48 -4.30 -5.39
N GLN A 25 0.18 -5.19 -4.43
CA GLN A 25 0.64 -6.57 -4.46
C GLN A 25 0.10 -7.31 -5.69
N GLY A 26 -1.19 -7.16 -5.99
CA GLY A 26 -1.80 -7.78 -7.17
C GLY A 26 -1.20 -7.29 -8.49
N LEU A 27 -0.87 -6.00 -8.60
CA LEU A 27 -0.15 -5.49 -9.77
C LEU A 27 1.27 -6.06 -9.86
N TYR A 28 2.00 -6.09 -8.75
CA TYR A 28 3.34 -6.65 -8.67
C TYR A 28 3.38 -8.11 -9.14
N GLU A 29 2.41 -8.93 -8.71
CA GLU A 29 2.27 -10.33 -9.14
C GLU A 29 2.01 -10.51 -10.65
N THR A 30 1.56 -9.45 -11.33
CA THR A 30 1.23 -9.46 -12.77
C THR A 30 2.27 -8.78 -13.66
N ILE A 31 3.30 -8.16 -13.06
CA ILE A 31 4.38 -7.53 -13.82
C ILE A 31 5.19 -8.59 -14.55
N VAL A 32 5.46 -8.35 -15.84
CA VAL A 32 6.28 -9.21 -16.68
C VAL A 32 7.38 -8.36 -17.31
N SER A 33 8.63 -8.58 -16.88
CA SER A 33 9.81 -7.79 -17.29
C SER A 33 10.13 -7.86 -18.78
N ASP A 34 9.86 -8.99 -19.44
CA ASP A 34 10.10 -9.16 -20.88
C ASP A 34 8.93 -8.71 -21.77
N SER A 35 7.95 -7.98 -21.21
CA SER A 35 6.78 -7.51 -21.98
C SER A 35 6.99 -6.12 -22.56
N ALA A 36 6.45 -5.87 -23.76
CA ALA A 36 6.41 -4.52 -24.35
C ALA A 36 5.62 -3.51 -23.50
N SER A 37 4.80 -4.00 -22.55
CA SER A 37 4.03 -3.20 -21.60
C SER A 37 4.75 -2.91 -20.28
N TYR A 38 5.94 -3.48 -20.06
CA TYR A 38 6.63 -3.45 -18.76
C TYR A 38 6.75 -2.04 -18.17
N GLY A 39 7.23 -1.07 -18.95
CA GLY A 39 7.38 0.31 -18.47
C GLY A 39 6.05 0.96 -18.04
N HIS A 40 4.93 0.64 -18.71
CA HIS A 40 3.61 1.12 -18.30
C HIS A 40 3.14 0.43 -17.01
N GLN A 41 3.32 -0.89 -16.90
CA GLN A 41 2.97 -1.64 -15.69
C GLN A 41 3.80 -1.18 -14.49
N LEU A 42 5.11 -0.97 -14.67
CA LEU A 42 6.01 -0.44 -13.67
C LEU A 42 5.58 0.94 -13.18
N LYS A 43 5.21 1.84 -14.11
CA LYS A 43 4.67 3.15 -13.74
C LYS A 43 3.39 3.01 -12.93
N HIS A 44 2.46 2.16 -13.36
CA HIS A 44 1.21 1.95 -12.64
C HIS A 44 1.43 1.40 -11.23
N LEU A 45 2.32 0.40 -11.08
CA LEU A 45 2.68 -0.13 -9.77
C LEU A 45 3.26 0.97 -8.86
N LYS A 46 4.16 1.82 -9.37
CA LYS A 46 4.73 2.94 -8.60
C LYS A 46 3.64 3.92 -8.15
N ASP A 47 2.67 4.21 -9.01
CA ASP A 47 1.55 5.10 -8.70
C ASP A 47 0.70 4.50 -7.56
N GLU A 48 0.32 3.21 -7.64
CA GLU A 48 -0.46 2.52 -6.59
C GLU A 48 0.33 2.36 -5.28
N VAL A 49 1.62 2.05 -5.35
CA VAL A 49 2.48 1.94 -4.17
C VAL A 49 2.54 3.28 -3.43
N ASN A 50 2.70 4.39 -4.15
CA ASN A 50 2.69 5.72 -3.55
C ASN A 50 1.36 6.04 -2.88
N GLU A 51 0.23 5.68 -3.50
CA GLU A 51 -1.10 5.86 -2.88
C GLU A 51 -1.25 5.00 -1.61
N ALA A 52 -0.83 3.73 -1.66
CA ALA A 52 -0.84 2.84 -0.50
C ALA A 52 0.03 3.38 0.65
N TYR A 53 1.20 3.96 0.35
CA TYR A 53 2.04 4.62 1.35
C TYR A 53 1.31 5.76 2.06
N GLN A 54 0.65 6.64 1.31
CA GLN A 54 -0.12 7.75 1.90
C GLN A 54 -1.27 7.25 2.78
N GLN A 55 -1.98 6.21 2.34
CA GLN A 55 -3.04 5.58 3.12
C GLN A 55 -2.50 4.94 4.40
N ILE A 56 -1.32 4.30 4.34
CA ILE A 56 -0.65 3.72 5.51
C ILE A 56 -0.23 4.82 6.49
N GLU A 57 0.36 5.91 6.04
CA GLU A 57 0.75 7.03 6.91
C GLU A 57 -0.46 7.59 7.67
N ASN A 58 -1.57 7.84 6.96
CA ASN A 58 -2.83 8.26 7.57
C ASN A 58 -3.35 7.23 8.58
N ALA A 59 -3.25 5.94 8.28
CA ALA A 59 -3.68 4.88 9.17
C ALA A 59 -2.80 4.77 10.43
N LEU A 60 -1.49 5.01 10.32
CA LEU A 60 -0.55 4.97 11.44
C LEU A 60 -0.85 6.03 12.51
N GLU A 61 -1.40 7.19 12.13
CA GLU A 61 -1.78 8.26 13.07
C GLU A 61 -2.84 7.81 14.09
N VAL A 62 -3.73 6.90 13.67
CA VAL A 62 -4.91 6.52 14.44
C VAL A 62 -4.92 5.06 14.89
N ALA A 63 -4.00 4.24 14.35
CA ALA A 63 -3.88 2.81 14.58
C ALA A 63 -3.53 2.42 16.03
N SER A 64 -4.05 1.28 16.46
CA SER A 64 -3.56 0.57 17.65
C SER A 64 -2.15 -0.01 17.42
N GLU A 65 -1.44 -0.39 18.48
CA GLU A 65 -0.09 -0.97 18.35
C GLU A 65 -0.02 -2.21 17.45
N HIS A 66 -1.03 -3.10 17.52
CA HIS A 66 -1.12 -4.24 16.60
C HIS A 66 -1.30 -3.81 15.15
N GLN A 67 -2.16 -2.83 14.89
CA GLN A 67 -2.38 -2.29 13.55
C GLN A 67 -1.13 -1.57 13.03
N LYS A 68 -0.40 -0.84 13.88
CA LYS A 68 0.87 -0.20 13.51
C LYS A 68 1.91 -1.21 13.06
N ALA A 69 2.08 -2.30 13.80
CA ALA A 69 3.01 -3.36 13.42
C ALA A 69 2.66 -3.97 12.05
N GLN A 70 1.37 -4.09 11.73
CA GLN A 70 0.93 -4.58 10.42
C GLN A 70 1.14 -3.54 9.31
N LEU A 71 0.81 -2.27 9.56
CA LEU A 71 1.02 -1.17 8.62
C LEU A 71 2.51 -0.96 8.29
N GLN A 72 3.40 -1.09 9.28
CA GLN A 72 4.84 -1.02 9.07
C GLN A 72 5.38 -2.16 8.20
N ARG A 73 4.80 -3.36 8.32
CA ARG A 73 5.12 -4.47 7.41
C ARG A 73 4.69 -4.14 5.99
N PHE A 74 3.47 -3.64 5.80
CA PHE A 74 3.02 -3.20 4.47
C PHE A 74 3.97 -2.17 3.84
N GLN A 75 4.49 -1.20 4.62
CA GLN A 75 5.51 -0.26 4.10
C GLN A 75 6.77 -0.99 3.64
N GLN A 76 7.33 -1.90 4.44
CA GLN A 76 8.52 -2.65 4.06
C GLN A 76 8.30 -3.51 2.81
N ASP A 77 7.15 -4.16 2.72
CA ASP A 77 6.78 -5.01 1.59
C ASP A 77 6.62 -4.17 0.31
N LEU A 78 5.92 -3.03 0.38
CA LEU A 78 5.79 -2.08 -0.74
C LEU A 78 7.15 -1.52 -1.21
N GLN A 79 8.05 -1.22 -0.27
CA GLN A 79 9.41 -0.79 -0.61
C GLN A 79 10.17 -1.88 -1.38
N THR A 80 10.03 -3.12 -0.91
CA THR A 80 10.69 -4.29 -1.50
C THR A 80 10.16 -4.53 -2.92
N MET A 81 8.83 -4.53 -3.12
CA MET A 81 8.20 -4.70 -4.43
C MET A 81 8.74 -3.70 -5.45
N VAL A 82 8.76 -2.41 -5.11
CA VAL A 82 9.28 -1.35 -6.01
C VAL A 82 10.77 -1.51 -6.26
N SER A 83 11.55 -1.89 -5.25
CA SER A 83 12.99 -2.12 -5.40
C SER A 83 13.28 -3.29 -6.33
N GLU A 84 12.58 -4.40 -6.18
CA GLU A 84 12.78 -5.60 -6.99
C GLU A 84 12.49 -5.34 -8.46
N VAL A 85 11.35 -4.71 -8.77
CA VAL A 85 11.03 -4.37 -10.17
C VAL A 85 12.02 -3.36 -10.75
N ASN A 86 12.51 -2.38 -9.97
CA ASN A 86 13.51 -1.43 -10.48
C ASN A 86 14.91 -2.04 -10.68
N GLN A 87 15.18 -3.22 -10.10
CA GLN A 87 16.46 -3.92 -10.28
C GLN A 87 16.46 -4.84 -11.50
N GLU A 88 15.31 -5.06 -12.15
CA GLU A 88 15.21 -5.80 -13.41
C GLU A 88 15.41 -4.92 -14.68
N ASP A 89 15.77 -3.64 -14.54
CA ASP A 89 16.17 -2.71 -15.63
C ASP A 89 17.63 -2.92 -16.12
#